data_AF-A0A504BP74-F1
#
_entry.id   AF-A0A504BP74-F1
#
_cell.length_a   1.000
_cell.length_b   1.000
_cell.length_c   1.000
_cell.angle_alpha   90.00
_cell.angle_beta   90.00
_cell.angle_gamma   90.00
#
_symmetry.space_group_name_H-M   'P 1'
#
loop_
_entity.id
_entity.type
_entity.pdbx_description
1 polymer ?
#
loop_
_entity_poly.entity_id
_entity_poly.type
_entity_poly.pdbx_seq_one_letter_code
_entity_poly.pdbx_strand_id
1 'polypeptide(L)'
;MKTISTGRMISRQDSDARNGRVVWMPAKSIWVGTMTVVAIVFGPLTFSWSALALFVVTTAVTICAGHSVGMHRLLIHRSFKVHIWIEHALVYLGVLVGMAGPFGMIHAHDIRDWAQRQTACHDLHAHRRPFLIDAFWQMHCAVALRNPPDFVIEPSIRNDRFYKFLERTWMLQQLPWAIAFLLLGGWSWVVWGIAVRVSASLTGHWLVGHFAHRSGDQGWCVDGVAVQGYNLPRFGLLTFGESFHGNHHAFPESARLGLERGQIDLGWVFIRILAGLGLAHSVKLPENTPRRKGLRRLRGGQQAMPAVGNRLPAPSHGG
;
A
#
# COMPACT_ATOMS: atom_id res chain seq x y z
N MET A 1 -22.58 -11.94 -10.62
CA MET A 1 -21.43 -12.16 -11.54
C MET A 1 -20.43 -13.04 -10.82
N LYS A 2 -19.80 -13.99 -11.50
CA LYS A 2 -18.82 -14.89 -10.87
C LYS A 2 -17.54 -14.10 -10.56
N THR A 3 -17.10 -14.10 -9.31
CA THR A 3 -15.82 -13.48 -8.92
C THR A 3 -14.65 -14.40 -9.25
N ILE A 4 -13.46 -13.83 -9.41
CA ILE A 4 -12.21 -14.54 -9.64
C ILE A 4 -11.33 -14.54 -8.39
N SER A 5 -10.64 -15.64 -8.14
CA SER A 5 -9.64 -15.73 -7.06
C SER A 5 -8.36 -14.96 -7.40
N THR A 6 -7.66 -14.50 -6.37
CA THR A 6 -6.25 -14.05 -6.43
C THR A 6 -5.40 -14.94 -5.54
N GLY A 7 -4.10 -14.63 -5.37
CA GLY A 7 -3.15 -15.50 -4.66
C GLY A 7 -3.63 -16.00 -3.30
N ARG A 8 -4.01 -15.09 -2.39
CA ARG A 8 -4.50 -15.42 -1.03
C ARG A 8 -6.00 -15.24 -0.84
N MET A 9 -6.73 -14.71 -1.82
CA MET A 9 -8.17 -14.49 -1.75
C MET A 9 -8.89 -15.46 -2.67
N ILE A 10 -9.50 -16.50 -2.09
CA ILE A 10 -10.14 -17.58 -2.82
C ILE A 10 -11.65 -17.31 -2.89
N SER A 11 -12.13 -17.04 -4.10
CA SER A 11 -13.55 -16.80 -4.35
C SER A 11 -14.38 -18.08 -4.20
N ARG A 12 -15.48 -17.99 -3.47
CA ARG A 12 -16.58 -18.97 -3.45
C ARG A 12 -17.60 -18.64 -4.54
N GLN A 13 -18.57 -19.52 -4.75
CA GLN A 13 -19.61 -19.33 -5.77
C GLN A 13 -20.46 -18.08 -5.53
N ASP A 14 -20.64 -17.70 -4.26
CA ASP A 14 -21.46 -16.58 -3.79
C ASP A 14 -20.63 -15.36 -3.34
N SER A 15 -19.29 -15.40 -3.46
CA SER A 15 -18.42 -14.29 -3.07
C SER A 15 -18.73 -13.01 -3.85
N ASP A 16 -18.73 -11.88 -3.14
CA ASP A 16 -19.16 -10.57 -3.63
C ASP A 16 -18.21 -9.46 -3.15
N ALA A 17 -17.59 -8.76 -4.11
CA ALA A 17 -16.66 -7.67 -3.85
C ALA A 17 -17.33 -6.31 -3.67
N ARG A 18 -18.63 -6.19 -3.94
CA ARG A 18 -19.38 -4.93 -3.95
C ARG A 18 -20.19 -4.74 -2.69
N ASN A 19 -20.98 -5.74 -2.28
CA ASN A 19 -21.92 -5.57 -1.19
C ASN A 19 -21.25 -5.81 0.16
N GLY A 20 -21.24 -4.77 1.00
CA GLY A 20 -20.69 -4.79 2.34
C GLY A 20 -21.06 -3.53 3.09
N ARG A 21 -20.75 -3.50 4.39
CA ARG A 21 -20.91 -2.32 5.24
C ARG A 21 -19.55 -1.79 5.65
N VAL A 22 -19.42 -0.47 5.69
CA VAL A 22 -18.27 0.18 6.30
C VAL A 22 -18.39 0.08 7.81
N VAL A 23 -17.36 -0.46 8.45
CA VAL A 23 -17.30 -0.66 9.90
C VAL A 23 -16.15 0.19 10.44
N TRP A 24 -16.45 0.98 11.46
CA TRP A 24 -15.46 1.77 12.18
C TRP A 24 -14.49 0.86 12.95
N MET A 25 -13.21 1.21 12.96
CA MET A 25 -12.14 0.46 13.59
C MET A 25 -11.58 1.24 14.78
N PRO A 26 -12.03 0.97 16.03
CA PRO A 26 -11.71 1.82 17.18
C PRO A 26 -10.21 1.89 17.46
N ALA A 27 -9.53 0.75 17.56
CA ALA A 27 -8.09 0.71 17.89
C ALA A 27 -7.24 1.43 16.82
N LYS A 28 -7.51 1.17 15.54
CA LYS A 28 -6.87 1.88 14.42
C LYS A 28 -7.15 3.37 14.49
N SER A 29 -8.39 3.75 14.78
CA SER A 29 -8.80 5.16 14.83
C SER A 29 -8.17 5.94 15.97
N ILE A 30 -8.09 5.33 17.15
CA ILE A 30 -7.38 5.91 18.30
C ILE A 30 -5.91 6.08 17.94
N TRP A 31 -5.26 5.05 17.40
CA TRP A 31 -3.87 5.13 16.98
C TRP A 31 -3.59 6.24 15.96
N VAL A 32 -4.30 6.22 14.84
CA VAL A 32 -4.13 7.23 13.77
C VAL A 32 -4.49 8.61 14.29
N GLY A 33 -5.61 8.75 15.01
CA GLY A 33 -6.06 10.02 15.58
C GLY A 33 -5.03 10.60 16.55
N THR A 34 -4.51 9.80 17.48
CA THR A 34 -3.49 10.23 18.44
C THR A 34 -2.21 10.66 17.73
N MET A 35 -1.69 9.86 16.78
CA MET A 35 -0.47 10.22 16.05
C MET A 35 -0.64 11.52 15.27
N THR A 36 -1.77 11.70 14.59
CA THR A 36 -2.07 12.91 13.82
C THR A 36 -2.25 14.13 14.73
N VAL A 37 -2.99 14.01 15.83
CA VAL A 37 -3.17 15.12 16.78
C VAL A 37 -1.84 15.53 17.42
N VAL A 38 -1.03 14.57 17.86
CA VAL A 38 0.30 14.87 18.40
C VAL A 38 1.19 15.53 17.34
N ALA A 39 1.17 15.04 16.10
CA ALA A 39 1.94 15.63 15.01
C ALA A 39 1.52 17.08 14.71
N ILE A 40 0.23 17.37 14.65
CA ILE A 40 -0.29 18.72 14.34
C ILE A 40 -0.03 19.70 15.48
N VAL A 41 -0.27 19.29 16.72
CA VAL A 41 -0.15 20.18 17.89
C VAL A 41 1.31 20.34 18.32
N PHE A 42 2.02 19.22 18.53
CA PHE A 42 3.38 19.25 19.08
C PHE A 42 4.46 19.31 18.01
N GLY A 43 4.17 18.97 16.74
CA GLY A 43 5.14 19.09 15.65
C GLY A 43 5.73 20.51 15.55
N PRO A 44 4.90 21.57 15.44
CA PRO A 44 5.39 22.95 15.42
C PRO A 44 6.08 23.36 16.73
N LEU A 45 5.52 22.96 17.88
CA LEU A 45 6.03 23.33 19.20
C LEU A 45 7.39 22.71 19.53
N THR A 46 7.73 21.59 18.89
CA THR A 46 8.96 20.84 19.14
C THR A 46 9.86 20.78 17.90
N PHE A 47 9.63 21.66 16.92
CA PHE A 47 10.46 21.70 15.72
C PHE A 47 11.92 21.99 16.05
N SER A 48 12.80 21.22 15.43
CA SER A 48 14.22 21.52 15.34
C SER A 48 14.76 20.94 14.03
N TRP A 49 15.86 21.51 13.52
CA TRP A 49 16.49 21.00 12.31
C TRP A 49 16.97 19.55 12.45
N SER A 50 17.42 19.16 13.65
CA SER A 50 17.82 17.78 13.93
C SER A 50 16.63 16.83 13.94
N ALA A 51 15.48 17.24 14.49
CA ALA A 51 14.26 16.45 14.47
C ALA A 51 13.67 16.33 13.05
N LEU A 52 13.74 17.38 12.24
CA LEU A 52 13.38 17.32 10.82
C LEU A 52 14.29 16.33 10.07
N ALA A 53 15.61 16.40 10.28
CA ALA A 53 16.56 15.47 9.67
C ALA A 53 16.27 14.01 10.09
N LEU A 54 16.02 13.78 11.38
CA LEU A 54 15.62 12.47 11.89
C LEU A 54 14.35 11.97 11.19
N PHE A 55 13.31 12.80 11.11
CA PHE A 55 12.07 12.49 10.41
C PHE A 55 12.33 12.11 8.95
N VAL A 56 13.10 12.92 8.20
CA VAL A 56 13.38 12.64 6.78
C VAL A 56 14.11 11.31 6.61
N VAL A 57 15.17 11.08 7.39
CA VAL A 57 15.99 9.86 7.28
C VAL A 57 15.18 8.62 7.66
N THR A 58 14.52 8.65 8.81
CA THR A 58 13.74 7.50 9.30
C THR A 58 12.52 7.24 8.41
N THR A 59 11.88 8.26 7.86
CA THR A 59 10.80 8.12 6.86
C THR A 59 11.34 7.46 5.59
N ALA A 60 12.47 7.95 5.06
CA ALA A 60 13.05 7.38 3.84
C ALA A 60 13.43 5.90 4.01
N VAL A 61 14.04 5.54 5.14
CA VAL A 61 14.39 4.14 5.46
C VAL A 61 13.14 3.28 5.60
N THR A 62 12.17 3.71 6.42
CA THR A 62 10.97 2.90 6.72
C THR A 62 10.01 2.80 5.53
N ILE A 63 9.86 3.84 4.71
CA ILE A 63 9.00 3.77 3.52
C ILE A 63 9.69 3.01 2.39
N CYS A 64 10.96 3.29 2.07
CA CYS A 64 11.66 2.64 0.96
C CYS A 64 11.96 1.17 1.26
N ALA A 65 12.83 0.90 2.23
CA ALA A 65 13.26 -0.45 2.55
C ALA A 65 12.15 -1.23 3.25
N GLY A 66 11.40 -0.56 4.15
CA GLY A 66 10.37 -1.21 4.95
C GLY A 66 9.07 -1.47 4.18
N HIS A 67 8.34 -0.41 3.85
CA HIS A 67 7.01 -0.54 3.27
C HIS A 67 7.02 -0.96 1.79
N SER A 68 7.73 -0.21 0.94
CA SER A 68 7.77 -0.47 -0.51
C SER A 68 8.47 -1.80 -0.80
N VAL A 69 9.67 -2.01 -0.27
CA VAL A 69 10.46 -3.21 -0.59
C VAL A 69 10.08 -4.39 0.29
N GLY A 70 10.07 -4.22 1.62
CA GLY A 70 9.81 -5.30 2.58
C GLY A 70 8.37 -5.79 2.62
N MET A 71 7.41 -4.89 2.84
CA MET A 71 6.01 -5.28 2.98
C MET A 71 5.36 -5.52 1.62
N HIS A 72 5.46 -4.55 0.71
CA HIS A 72 4.72 -4.58 -0.55
C HIS A 72 5.34 -5.56 -1.57
N ARG A 73 6.58 -5.33 -2.01
CA ARG A 73 7.20 -6.16 -3.07
C ARG A 73 7.63 -7.54 -2.57
N LEU A 74 8.18 -7.64 -1.36
CA LEU A 74 8.70 -8.90 -0.82
C LEU A 74 7.62 -9.74 -0.14
N LEU A 75 7.01 -9.26 0.95
CA LEU A 75 6.08 -10.07 1.76
C LEU A 75 4.75 -10.34 1.04
N ILE A 76 4.13 -9.30 0.46
CA ILE A 76 2.81 -9.39 -0.18
C ILE A 76 2.91 -10.03 -1.57
N HIS A 77 3.66 -9.41 -2.49
CA HIS A 77 3.69 -9.83 -3.90
C HIS A 77 4.72 -10.91 -4.23
N ARG A 78 5.65 -11.21 -3.32
CA ARG A 78 6.70 -12.22 -3.52
C ARG A 78 7.45 -11.99 -4.84
N SER A 79 7.77 -10.72 -5.10
CA SER A 79 8.43 -10.25 -6.32
C SER A 79 9.91 -10.63 -6.40
N PHE A 80 10.51 -11.03 -5.29
CA PHE A 80 11.87 -11.57 -5.21
C PHE A 80 11.98 -12.41 -3.94
N LYS A 81 13.12 -13.06 -3.75
CA LYS A 81 13.45 -13.85 -2.56
C LYS A 81 14.76 -13.35 -1.96
N VAL A 82 14.84 -13.43 -0.64
CA VAL A 82 16.04 -13.11 0.16
C VAL A 82 16.18 -14.14 1.27
N HIS A 83 17.31 -14.14 1.98
CA HIS A 83 17.44 -14.90 3.21
C HIS A 83 16.46 -14.40 4.28
N ILE A 84 15.91 -15.30 5.11
CA ILE A 84 14.83 -14.99 6.06
C ILE A 84 15.14 -13.82 7.00
N TRP A 85 16.39 -13.69 7.48
CA TRP A 85 16.79 -12.57 8.34
C TRP A 85 16.70 -11.20 7.65
N ILE A 86 16.96 -11.14 6.35
CA ILE A 86 16.82 -9.92 5.55
C ILE A 86 15.33 -9.62 5.35
N GLU A 87 14.53 -10.65 5.06
CA GLU A 87 13.07 -10.51 4.96
C GLU A 87 12.48 -9.98 6.28
N HIS A 88 12.88 -10.55 7.42
CA HIS A 88 12.47 -10.10 8.75
C HIS A 88 12.87 -8.65 9.01
N ALA A 89 14.11 -8.26 8.69
CA ALA A 89 14.58 -6.89 8.87
C ALA A 89 13.77 -5.89 8.03
N LEU A 90 13.53 -6.19 6.75
CA LEU A 90 12.75 -5.34 5.86
C LEU A 90 11.28 -5.27 6.29
N VAL A 91 10.67 -6.40 6.68
CA VAL A 91 9.29 -6.42 7.20
C VAL A 91 9.17 -5.63 8.50
N TYR A 92 10.14 -5.74 9.40
CA TYR A 92 10.17 -4.95 10.64
C TYR A 92 10.21 -3.44 10.37
N LEU A 93 11.06 -2.99 9.44
CA LEU A 93 11.08 -1.58 9.01
C LEU A 93 9.72 -1.14 8.44
N GLY A 94 9.01 -2.04 7.75
CA GLY A 94 7.66 -1.79 7.26
C GLY A 94 6.62 -1.67 8.38
N VAL A 95 6.73 -2.48 9.43
CA VAL A 95 5.90 -2.36 10.64
C VAL A 95 6.12 -1.01 11.33
N LEU A 96 7.35 -0.48 11.32
CA LEU A 96 7.63 0.83 11.88
C LEU A 96 6.90 1.96 11.16
N VAL A 97 6.39 1.80 9.93
CA VAL A 97 5.53 2.81 9.28
C VAL A 97 4.24 3.05 10.07
N GLY A 98 3.80 2.08 10.88
CA GLY A 98 2.70 2.28 11.84
C GLY A 98 1.31 2.17 11.22
N MET A 99 1.14 1.33 10.19
CA MET A 99 -0.16 1.10 9.54
C MET A 99 -0.86 -0.18 10.01
N ALA A 100 -0.10 -1.28 10.09
CA ALA A 100 -0.56 -2.59 10.50
C ALA A 100 0.64 -3.51 10.76
N GLY A 101 0.39 -4.65 11.40
CA GLY A 101 1.32 -5.77 11.40
C GLY A 101 1.37 -6.52 10.06
N PRO A 102 2.23 -7.55 9.94
CA PRO A 102 2.42 -8.30 8.70
C PRO A 102 1.11 -8.91 8.15
N PHE A 103 0.29 -9.53 8.99
CA PHE A 103 -0.94 -10.20 8.53
C PHE A 103 -2.03 -9.19 8.20
N GLY A 104 -2.16 -8.15 9.03
CA GLY A 104 -3.08 -7.04 8.76
C GLY A 104 -2.77 -6.35 7.43
N MET A 105 -1.49 -6.11 7.13
CA MET A 105 -1.07 -5.49 5.88
C MET A 105 -1.31 -6.41 4.67
N ILE A 106 -0.98 -7.71 4.77
CA ILE A 106 -1.29 -8.69 3.72
C ILE A 106 -2.79 -8.71 3.45
N HIS A 107 -3.61 -8.83 4.49
CA HIS A 107 -5.06 -8.87 4.34
C HIS A 107 -5.61 -7.60 3.68
N ALA A 108 -5.26 -6.42 4.21
CA ALA A 108 -5.74 -5.14 3.71
C ALA A 108 -5.36 -4.90 2.24
N HIS A 109 -4.15 -5.31 1.85
CA HIS A 109 -3.69 -5.23 0.47
C HIS A 109 -4.43 -6.25 -0.42
N ASP A 110 -4.41 -7.53 -0.06
CA ASP A 110 -4.91 -8.61 -0.90
C ASP A 110 -6.43 -8.55 -1.09
N ILE A 111 -7.19 -8.06 -0.09
CA ILE A 111 -8.66 -7.94 -0.21
C ILE A 111 -9.03 -6.80 -1.14
N ARG A 112 -8.30 -5.68 -1.08
CA ARG A 112 -8.47 -4.53 -1.98
C ARG A 112 -8.14 -4.95 -3.40
N ASP A 113 -6.98 -5.58 -3.60
CA ASP A 113 -6.56 -6.07 -4.91
C ASP A 113 -7.56 -7.09 -5.47
N TRP A 114 -7.98 -8.08 -4.68
CA TRP A 114 -9.01 -9.02 -5.11
C TRP A 114 -10.30 -8.30 -5.52
N ALA A 115 -10.78 -7.35 -4.71
CA ALA A 115 -12.02 -6.63 -5.00
C ALA A 115 -11.91 -5.79 -6.28
N GLN A 116 -10.83 -5.03 -6.44
CA GLN A 116 -10.59 -4.15 -7.59
C GLN A 116 -10.49 -4.92 -8.92
N ARG A 117 -10.05 -6.18 -8.87
CA ARG A 117 -9.92 -7.05 -10.05
C ARG A 117 -11.23 -7.73 -10.48
N GLN A 118 -12.31 -7.60 -9.70
CA GLN A 118 -13.65 -8.03 -10.11
C GLN A 118 -14.27 -7.06 -11.10
N THR A 119 -15.47 -7.35 -11.63
CA THR A 119 -16.20 -6.42 -12.53
C THR A 119 -16.82 -5.22 -11.80
N ALA A 120 -17.13 -5.38 -10.51
CA ALA A 120 -17.60 -4.33 -9.63
C ALA A 120 -17.06 -4.55 -8.21
N CYS A 121 -16.82 -3.47 -7.48
CA CYS A 121 -16.32 -3.52 -6.11
C CYS A 121 -16.81 -2.35 -5.27
N HIS A 122 -16.73 -2.52 -3.96
CA HIS A 122 -17.18 -1.55 -2.96
C HIS A 122 -16.38 -0.24 -3.04
N ASP A 123 -17.04 0.89 -2.80
CA ASP A 123 -16.46 2.23 -2.96
C ASP A 123 -15.20 2.47 -2.13
N LEU A 124 -15.10 1.86 -0.94
CA LEU A 124 -13.88 1.91 -0.12
C LEU A 124 -12.69 1.29 -0.85
N HIS A 125 -12.81 0.06 -1.37
CA HIS A 125 -11.70 -0.54 -2.13
C HIS A 125 -11.41 0.23 -3.43
N ALA A 126 -12.39 0.93 -3.98
CA ALA A 126 -12.25 1.70 -5.21
C ALA A 126 -11.81 3.16 -5.03
N HIS A 127 -11.70 3.67 -3.79
CA HIS A 127 -11.46 5.09 -3.49
C HIS A 127 -12.46 6.07 -4.15
N ARG A 128 -13.72 5.64 -4.36
CA ARG A 128 -14.73 6.42 -5.10
C ARG A 128 -15.44 7.50 -4.27
N ARG A 129 -15.31 7.48 -2.94
CA ARG A 129 -15.95 8.48 -2.06
C ARG A 129 -15.24 9.84 -2.12
N PRO A 130 -15.96 10.96 -1.88
CA PRO A 130 -15.35 12.30 -1.80
C PRO A 130 -14.15 12.34 -0.85
N PHE A 131 -13.20 13.24 -1.11
CA PHE A 131 -11.88 13.29 -0.48
C PHE A 131 -11.89 13.03 1.04
N LEU A 132 -12.66 13.80 1.82
CA LEU A 132 -12.70 13.66 3.28
C LEU A 132 -13.39 12.37 3.75
N ILE A 133 -14.40 11.89 3.02
CA ILE A 133 -15.08 10.63 3.34
C ILE A 133 -14.15 9.45 3.04
N ASP A 134 -13.43 9.49 1.91
CA ASP A 134 -12.42 8.48 1.61
C ASP A 134 -11.29 8.51 2.63
N ALA A 135 -10.77 9.69 3.01
CA ALA A 135 -9.78 9.85 4.07
C ALA A 135 -10.21 9.14 5.36
N PHE A 136 -11.43 9.45 5.82
CA PHE A 136 -12.00 8.82 7.01
C PHE A 136 -12.13 7.30 6.83
N TRP A 137 -12.70 6.83 5.73
CA TRP A 137 -12.90 5.41 5.48
C TRP A 137 -11.58 4.63 5.43
N GLN A 138 -10.57 5.13 4.71
CA GLN A 138 -9.28 4.43 4.55
C GLN A 138 -8.47 4.39 5.83
N MET A 139 -8.52 5.47 6.63
CA MET A 139 -7.71 5.58 7.85
C MET A 139 -8.43 5.04 9.10
N HIS A 140 -9.76 5.04 9.15
CA HIS A 140 -10.53 4.75 10.36
C HIS A 140 -11.50 3.58 10.23
N CYS A 141 -11.72 3.05 9.03
CA CYS A 141 -12.70 1.99 8.80
C CYS A 141 -12.11 0.78 8.05
N ALA A 142 -12.94 -0.25 7.95
CA ALA A 142 -12.78 -1.39 7.06
C ALA A 142 -14.14 -1.72 6.40
N VAL A 143 -14.15 -2.56 5.36
CA VAL A 143 -15.40 -3.10 4.80
C VAL A 143 -15.63 -4.50 5.34
N ALA A 144 -16.78 -4.72 5.96
CA ALA A 144 -17.30 -6.06 6.19
C ALA A 144 -18.18 -6.45 4.99
N LEU A 145 -17.58 -7.15 4.03
CA LEU A 145 -18.31 -7.70 2.88
C LEU A 145 -19.36 -8.70 3.35
N ARG A 146 -20.50 -8.75 2.67
CA ARG A 146 -21.58 -9.68 3.00
C ARG A 146 -21.15 -11.12 2.74
N ASN A 147 -20.51 -11.36 1.59
CA ASN A 147 -19.98 -12.65 1.18
C ASN A 147 -18.49 -12.50 0.79
N PRO A 148 -17.56 -12.43 1.77
CA PRO A 148 -16.14 -12.26 1.49
C PRO A 148 -15.53 -13.50 0.81
N PRO A 149 -14.37 -13.38 0.14
CA PRO A 149 -13.57 -14.53 -0.26
C PRO A 149 -12.90 -15.17 0.98
N ASP A 150 -12.42 -16.40 0.83
CA ASP A 150 -11.56 -17.02 1.83
C ASP A 150 -10.15 -16.42 1.79
N PHE A 151 -9.63 -16.05 2.95
CA PHE A 151 -8.27 -15.53 3.08
C PHE A 151 -7.32 -16.62 3.57
N VAL A 152 -6.37 -17.02 2.71
CA VAL A 152 -5.44 -18.13 2.98
C VAL A 152 -4.00 -17.65 2.87
N ILE A 153 -3.37 -17.45 4.03
CA ILE A 153 -1.92 -17.20 4.12
C ILE A 153 -1.16 -18.54 4.10
N GLU A 154 -0.05 -18.57 3.37
CA GLU A 154 0.88 -19.69 3.25
C GLU A 154 1.41 -20.12 4.63
N PRO A 155 1.60 -21.43 4.90
CA PRO A 155 2.05 -21.91 6.20
C PRO A 155 3.37 -21.31 6.68
N SER A 156 4.31 -21.02 5.77
CA SER A 156 5.60 -20.41 6.11
C SER A 156 5.44 -19.02 6.75
N ILE A 157 4.52 -18.20 6.26
CA ILE A 157 4.22 -16.88 6.83
C ILE A 157 3.31 -17.02 8.06
N ARG A 158 2.25 -17.84 7.95
CA ARG A 158 1.25 -18.02 9.01
C ARG A 158 1.86 -18.54 10.30
N ASN A 159 2.85 -19.43 10.21
CA ASN A 159 3.45 -20.09 11.37
C ASN A 159 4.70 -19.39 11.90
N ASP A 160 5.23 -18.40 11.19
CA ASP A 160 6.40 -17.64 11.60
C ASP A 160 6.15 -16.90 12.94
N ARG A 161 7.00 -17.18 13.93
CA ARG A 161 6.88 -16.61 15.29
C ARG A 161 7.18 -15.11 15.31
N PHE A 162 8.13 -14.66 14.48
CA PHE A 162 8.49 -13.26 14.37
C PHE A 162 7.33 -12.44 13.79
N TYR A 163 6.68 -12.94 12.73
CA TYR A 163 5.49 -12.26 12.19
C TYR A 163 4.31 -12.24 13.15
N LYS A 164 4.06 -13.33 13.88
CA LYS A 164 3.03 -13.33 14.94
C LYS A 164 3.34 -12.30 16.04
N PHE A 165 4.61 -12.18 16.42
CA PHE A 165 5.04 -11.17 17.40
C PHE A 165 4.79 -9.76 16.88
N LEU A 166 5.27 -9.44 15.67
CA LEU A 166 5.06 -8.14 15.04
C LEU A 166 3.57 -7.84 14.82
N GLU A 167 2.78 -8.83 14.42
CA GLU A 167 1.33 -8.67 14.21
C GLU A 167 0.63 -8.20 15.49
N ARG A 168 0.97 -8.79 16.63
CA ARG A 168 0.33 -8.45 17.91
C ARG A 168 0.82 -7.13 18.50
N THR A 169 2.02 -6.71 18.13
CA THR A 169 2.72 -5.60 18.81
C THR A 169 3.07 -4.45 17.88
N TRP A 170 2.56 -4.41 16.65
CA TRP A 170 3.00 -3.45 15.62
C TRP A 170 2.95 -1.98 16.08
N MET A 171 1.96 -1.59 16.89
CA MET A 171 1.90 -0.24 17.50
C MET A 171 3.00 -0.06 18.55
N LEU A 172 3.22 -1.08 19.41
CA LEU A 172 4.22 -1.07 20.47
C LEU A 172 5.66 -1.10 19.93
N GLN A 173 5.88 -1.52 18.67
CA GLN A 173 7.19 -1.45 18.03
C GLN A 173 7.72 -0.02 17.88
N GLN A 174 6.88 1.01 18.07
CA GLN A 174 7.35 2.39 18.17
C GLN A 174 8.07 2.69 19.50
N LEU A 175 7.80 1.95 20.58
CA LEU A 175 8.30 2.26 21.92
C LEU A 175 9.83 2.19 22.05
N PRO A 176 10.54 1.15 21.53
CA PRO A 176 11.99 1.13 21.59
C PRO A 176 12.63 2.36 20.93
N TRP A 177 12.07 2.79 19.79
CA TRP A 177 12.52 3.98 19.08
C TRP A 177 12.14 5.27 19.78
N ALA A 178 10.95 5.35 20.37
CA ALA A 178 10.54 6.49 21.18
C ALA A 178 11.49 6.69 22.39
N ILE A 179 11.87 5.61 23.08
CA ILE A 179 12.83 5.66 24.18
C ILE A 179 14.21 6.12 23.66
N ALA A 180 14.71 5.52 22.58
CA ALA A 180 15.99 5.91 21.99
C ALA A 180 16.00 7.40 21.57
N PHE A 181 14.94 7.87 20.92
CA PHE A 181 14.79 9.26 20.48
C PHE A 181 14.67 10.23 21.66
N LEU A 182 13.98 9.85 22.73
CA LEU A 182 13.92 10.63 23.95
C LEU A 182 15.31 10.82 24.57
N LEU A 183 16.11 9.76 24.63
CA LEU A 183 17.46 9.80 25.19
C LEU A 183 18.43 10.61 24.32
N LEU A 184 18.28 10.58 22.99
CA LEU A 184 19.21 11.21 22.04
C LEU A 184 18.87 12.68 21.74
N GLY A 185 17.59 13.05 21.70
CA GLY A 185 17.16 14.38 21.28
C GLY A 185 15.86 14.85 21.94
N GLY A 186 15.49 14.23 23.06
CA GLY A 186 14.34 14.63 23.87
C GLY A 186 13.00 14.48 23.14
N TRP A 187 12.01 15.22 23.63
CA TRP A 187 10.65 15.19 23.07
C TRP A 187 10.57 15.66 21.62
N SER A 188 11.48 16.52 21.17
CA SER A 188 11.59 16.94 19.76
C SER A 188 11.77 15.74 18.83
N TRP A 189 12.70 14.85 19.18
CA TRP A 189 12.95 13.64 18.39
C TRP A 189 11.83 12.60 18.52
N VAL A 190 11.18 12.49 19.68
CA VAL A 190 10.03 11.58 19.85
C VAL A 190 8.85 12.02 18.97
N VAL A 191 8.47 13.30 19.05
CA VAL A 191 7.34 13.83 18.29
C VAL A 191 7.59 13.68 16.79
N TRP A 192 8.77 14.07 16.31
CA TRP A 192 9.09 14.02 14.89
C TRP A 192 9.39 12.61 14.36
N GLY A 193 10.17 11.83 15.10
CA GLY A 193 10.58 10.48 14.72
C GLY A 193 9.47 9.44 14.85
N ILE A 194 8.44 9.70 15.67
CA ILE A 194 7.28 8.80 15.85
C ILE A 194 6.01 9.43 15.28
N ALA A 195 5.45 10.44 15.93
CA ALA A 195 4.10 10.93 15.61
C ALA A 195 4.03 11.58 14.23
N VAL A 196 4.92 12.54 13.93
CA VAL A 196 4.97 13.21 12.61
C VAL A 196 5.27 12.19 11.52
N ARG A 197 6.26 11.29 11.74
CA ARG A 197 6.60 10.21 10.80
C ARG A 197 5.42 9.31 10.48
N VAL A 198 4.77 8.74 11.50
CA VAL A 198 3.63 7.82 11.33
C VAL A 198 2.46 8.54 10.67
N SER A 199 2.11 9.75 11.14
CA SER A 199 1.02 10.56 10.57
C SER A 199 1.26 10.91 9.10
N ALA A 200 2.46 11.39 8.76
CA ALA A 200 2.83 11.74 7.39
C ALA A 200 2.85 10.51 6.47
N SER A 201 3.35 9.37 6.96
CA SER A 201 3.42 8.14 6.19
C SER A 201 2.03 7.56 5.89
N LEU A 202 1.15 7.50 6.89
CA LEU A 202 -0.25 7.07 6.74
C LEU A 202 -1.00 7.96 5.75
N THR A 203 -0.88 9.28 5.93
CA THR A 203 -1.52 10.27 5.06
C THR A 203 -0.98 10.17 3.64
N GLY A 204 0.34 10.07 3.47
CA GLY A 204 0.98 9.91 2.17
C GLY A 204 0.55 8.65 1.43
N HIS A 205 0.50 7.50 2.13
CA HIS A 205 0.03 6.24 1.56
C HIS A 205 -1.44 6.35 1.10
N TRP A 206 -2.30 6.96 1.92
CA TRP A 206 -3.67 7.23 1.53
C TRP A 206 -3.78 8.16 0.31
N LEU A 207 -3.03 9.27 0.28
CA LEU A 207 -3.05 10.21 -0.85
C LEU A 207 -2.67 9.52 -2.17
N VAL A 208 -1.64 8.68 -2.16
CA VAL A 208 -1.28 7.87 -3.34
C VAL A 208 -2.46 6.99 -3.74
N GLY A 209 -3.03 6.21 -2.81
CA GLY A 209 -4.19 5.36 -3.09
C GLY A 209 -5.41 6.13 -3.61
N HIS A 210 -5.68 7.32 -3.06
CA HIS A 210 -6.82 8.15 -3.45
C HIS A 210 -6.69 8.66 -4.89
N PHE A 211 -5.55 9.27 -5.23
CA PHE A 211 -5.35 9.86 -6.55
C PHE A 211 -5.09 8.78 -7.62
N ALA A 212 -4.29 7.76 -7.28
CA ALA A 212 -3.87 6.74 -8.22
C ALA A 212 -4.98 5.73 -8.61
N HIS A 213 -6.11 5.66 -7.90
CA HIS A 213 -7.25 4.81 -8.28
C HIS A 213 -8.37 5.55 -9.01
N ARG A 214 -8.22 6.84 -9.29
CA ARG A 214 -9.27 7.67 -9.90
C ARG A 214 -8.98 8.02 -11.35
N SER A 215 -7.84 8.67 -11.58
CA SER A 215 -7.47 9.18 -12.90
C SER A 215 -6.00 9.57 -12.92
N GLY A 216 -5.35 9.45 -14.06
CA GLY A 216 -3.97 9.90 -14.24
C GLY A 216 -3.31 9.29 -15.47
N ASP A 217 -1.98 9.30 -15.46
CA ASP A 217 -1.16 8.70 -16.50
C ASP A 217 -1.25 7.16 -16.44
N GLN A 218 -1.31 6.49 -17.59
CA GLN A 218 -1.27 5.03 -17.63
C GLN A 218 -0.69 4.55 -18.96
N GLY A 219 0.35 3.71 -18.91
CA GLY A 219 0.90 3.02 -20.09
C GLY A 219 0.23 1.67 -20.36
N TRP A 220 -0.49 1.13 -19.37
CA TRP A 220 -1.06 -0.20 -19.37
C TRP A 220 -2.47 -0.18 -18.79
N CYS A 221 -3.36 -1.01 -19.31
CA CYS A 221 -4.69 -1.21 -18.76
C CYS A 221 -5.03 -2.69 -18.67
N VAL A 222 -5.97 -3.03 -17.78
CA VAL A 222 -6.53 -4.37 -17.69
C VAL A 222 -8.03 -4.31 -17.96
N ASP A 223 -8.49 -4.89 -19.06
CA ASP A 223 -9.92 -4.87 -19.41
C ASP A 223 -10.76 -5.70 -18.41
N GLY A 224 -12.01 -5.27 -18.16
CA GLY A 224 -12.99 -6.03 -17.38
C GLY A 224 -12.84 -5.98 -15.86
N VAL A 225 -11.99 -5.09 -15.32
CA VAL A 225 -11.83 -4.85 -13.88
C VAL A 225 -12.64 -3.63 -13.41
N ALA A 226 -12.93 -3.58 -12.11
CA ALA A 226 -13.74 -2.54 -11.49
C ALA A 226 -12.99 -1.22 -11.31
N VAL A 227 -11.66 -1.31 -11.19
CA VAL A 227 -10.77 -0.18 -10.89
C VAL A 227 -9.48 -0.33 -11.69
N GLN A 228 -9.09 0.73 -12.40
CA GLN A 228 -7.75 0.86 -12.96
C GLN A 228 -6.83 1.55 -11.94
N GLY A 229 -5.54 1.24 -11.99
CA GLY A 229 -4.51 2.06 -11.39
C GLY A 229 -4.01 3.10 -12.38
N TYR A 230 -3.54 4.23 -11.87
CA TYR A 230 -2.92 5.31 -12.62
C TYR A 230 -1.59 5.69 -11.98
N ASN A 231 -0.61 6.01 -12.81
CA ASN A 231 0.67 6.53 -12.39
C ASN A 231 0.53 8.01 -11.99
N LEU A 232 1.27 8.40 -10.94
CA LEU A 232 1.51 9.79 -10.57
C LEU A 232 3.01 10.07 -10.75
N PRO A 233 3.49 10.40 -11.98
CA PRO A 233 4.91 10.31 -12.32
C PRO A 233 5.81 11.27 -11.53
N ARG A 234 5.26 12.40 -11.08
CA ARG A 234 5.98 13.42 -10.31
C ARG A 234 6.29 13.00 -8.87
N PHE A 235 5.68 11.92 -8.39
CA PHE A 235 5.79 11.47 -7.00
C PHE A 235 6.69 10.23 -6.83
N GLY A 236 7.34 9.76 -7.89
CA GLY A 236 8.18 8.56 -7.84
C GLY A 236 9.32 8.67 -6.82
N LEU A 237 9.96 9.84 -6.72
CA LEU A 237 11.00 10.10 -5.74
C LEU A 237 10.47 10.05 -4.29
N LEU A 238 9.36 10.72 -4.02
CA LEU A 238 8.76 10.81 -2.68
C LEU A 238 8.19 9.47 -2.20
N THR A 239 7.64 8.69 -3.13
CA THR A 239 6.96 7.41 -2.85
C THR A 239 7.86 6.21 -3.09
N PHE A 240 9.12 6.43 -3.47
CA PHE A 240 10.09 5.39 -3.79
C PHE A 240 9.62 4.41 -4.88
N GLY A 241 8.81 4.90 -5.81
CA GLY A 241 8.24 4.14 -6.93
C GLY A 241 6.80 3.66 -6.73
N GLU A 242 6.24 3.75 -5.51
CA GLU A 242 4.87 3.31 -5.23
C GLU A 242 3.80 4.12 -5.98
N SER A 243 4.14 5.32 -6.45
CA SER A 243 3.23 6.14 -7.27
C SER A 243 3.04 5.64 -8.71
N PHE A 244 3.80 4.64 -9.18
CA PHE A 244 3.56 4.00 -10.48
C PHE A 244 2.49 2.90 -10.36
N HIS A 245 1.34 3.31 -9.84
CA HIS A 245 0.27 2.41 -9.42
C HIS A 245 -0.40 1.72 -10.60
N GLY A 246 -0.50 2.39 -11.75
CA GLY A 246 -1.03 1.77 -12.98
C GLY A 246 -0.16 0.63 -13.47
N ASN A 247 1.17 0.83 -13.46
CA ASN A 247 2.12 -0.23 -13.78
C ASN A 247 2.04 -1.38 -12.78
N HIS A 248 1.92 -1.07 -11.48
CA HIS A 248 1.75 -2.08 -10.44
C HIS A 248 0.49 -2.92 -10.66
N HIS A 249 -0.66 -2.30 -10.93
CA HIS A 249 -1.91 -3.00 -11.22
C HIS A 249 -1.85 -3.88 -12.47
N ALA A 250 -1.06 -3.46 -13.46
CA ALA A 250 -0.80 -4.22 -14.68
C ALA A 250 0.10 -5.44 -14.42
N PHE A 251 1.15 -5.29 -13.61
CA PHE A 251 2.16 -6.31 -13.31
C PHE A 251 2.38 -6.44 -11.79
N PRO A 252 1.41 -6.99 -11.03
CA PRO A 252 1.44 -6.95 -9.56
C PRO A 252 2.63 -7.70 -8.96
N GLU A 253 3.11 -8.75 -9.63
CA GLU A 253 4.24 -9.54 -9.16
C GLU A 253 5.61 -8.91 -9.48
N SER A 254 5.66 -7.86 -10.30
CA SER A 254 6.92 -7.23 -10.70
C SER A 254 7.60 -6.53 -9.52
N ALA A 255 8.90 -6.79 -9.33
CA ALA A 255 9.74 -6.06 -8.38
C ALA A 255 10.01 -4.61 -8.81
N ARG A 256 9.77 -4.30 -10.09
CA ARG A 256 9.96 -2.98 -10.70
C ARG A 256 8.59 -2.35 -10.99
N LEU A 257 8.30 -1.23 -10.34
CA LEU A 257 7.06 -0.47 -10.53
C LEU A 257 7.23 0.62 -11.60
N GLY A 258 8.40 1.28 -11.65
CA GLY A 258 8.72 2.26 -12.69
C GLY A 258 9.15 1.62 -14.01
N LEU A 259 8.21 1.40 -14.94
CA LEU A 259 8.44 0.69 -16.20
C LEU A 259 8.82 1.61 -17.36
N GLU A 260 8.25 2.80 -17.42
CA GLU A 260 8.41 3.75 -18.52
C GLU A 260 9.59 4.71 -18.29
N ARG A 261 10.07 5.35 -19.36
CA ARG A 261 11.20 6.30 -19.28
C ARG A 261 10.85 7.48 -18.37
N GLY A 262 11.78 7.86 -17.49
CA GLY A 262 11.60 8.97 -16.55
C GLY A 262 10.87 8.59 -15.24
N GLN A 263 10.43 7.34 -15.10
CA GLN A 263 9.81 6.84 -13.88
C GLN A 263 10.88 6.46 -12.84
N ILE A 264 11.08 7.33 -11.83
CA ILE A 264 12.05 7.15 -10.74
C ILE A 264 11.50 6.18 -9.69
N ASP A 265 12.04 4.97 -9.66
CA ASP A 265 11.68 3.90 -8.72
C ASP A 265 12.88 3.53 -7.83
N LEU A 266 12.99 4.20 -6.68
CA LEU A 266 14.08 3.97 -5.73
C LEU A 266 13.98 2.62 -5.02
N GLY A 267 12.77 2.07 -4.82
CA GLY A 267 12.61 0.71 -4.30
C GLY A 267 13.21 -0.33 -5.24
N TRP A 268 13.08 -0.13 -6.56
CA TRP A 268 13.70 -1.01 -7.55
C TRP A 268 15.23 -0.87 -7.54
N VAL A 269 15.75 0.36 -7.44
CA VAL A 269 17.20 0.57 -7.28
C VAL A 269 17.72 -0.17 -6.05
N PHE A 270 17.01 -0.10 -4.92
CA PHE A 270 17.39 -0.81 -3.71
C PHE A 270 17.38 -2.35 -3.88
N ILE A 271 16.36 -2.91 -4.54
CA ILE A 271 16.32 -4.35 -4.86
C ILE A 271 17.48 -4.75 -5.78
N ARG A 272 17.83 -3.92 -6.77
CA ARG A 272 19.00 -4.17 -7.63
C ARG A 272 20.31 -4.18 -6.87
N ILE A 273 20.47 -3.29 -5.88
CA ILE A 273 21.65 -3.30 -5.00
C ILE A 273 21.70 -4.61 -4.21
N LEU A 274 20.59 -5.03 -3.61
CA LEU A 274 20.52 -6.32 -2.91
C LEU A 274 20.87 -7.50 -3.84
N ALA A 275 20.35 -7.50 -5.07
CA ALA A 275 20.65 -8.55 -6.05
C ALA A 275 22.12 -8.53 -6.49
N GLY A 276 22.71 -7.35 -6.71
CA GLY A 276 24.12 -7.19 -7.05
C GLY A 276 25.06 -7.64 -5.92
N LEU A 277 24.61 -7.55 -4.68
CA LEU A 277 25.31 -8.08 -3.50
C LEU A 277 25.04 -9.57 -3.24
N GLY A 278 24.24 -10.24 -4.08
CA GLY A 278 23.85 -11.65 -3.89
C GLY A 278 22.85 -11.88 -2.76
N LEU A 279 22.26 -10.82 -2.19
CA LEU A 279 21.31 -10.88 -1.08
C LEU A 279 19.87 -11.10 -1.54
N ALA A 280 19.57 -10.78 -2.81
CA ALA A 280 18.26 -11.01 -3.43
C ALA A 280 18.40 -11.85 -4.71
N HIS A 281 17.45 -12.77 -4.91
CA HIS A 281 17.40 -13.64 -6.07
C HIS A 281 15.95 -13.89 -6.53
N SER A 282 15.78 -14.61 -7.65
CA SER A 282 14.47 -14.93 -8.22
C SER A 282 13.60 -13.67 -8.45
N VAL A 283 14.23 -12.60 -8.92
CA VAL A 283 13.58 -11.30 -9.14
C VAL A 283 12.62 -11.39 -10.32
N LYS A 284 11.36 -11.08 -10.04
CA LYS A 284 10.25 -11.04 -11.00
C LYS A 284 10.16 -9.66 -11.65
N LEU A 285 9.95 -9.65 -12.96
CA LEU A 285 9.79 -8.50 -13.83
C LEU A 285 8.62 -8.76 -14.79
N PRO A 286 8.11 -7.74 -15.51
CA PRO A 286 7.03 -7.94 -16.46
C PRO A 286 7.32 -9.00 -17.52
N GLU A 287 8.58 -9.15 -17.92
CA GLU A 287 8.98 -10.07 -19.00
C GLU A 287 8.99 -11.54 -18.56
N ASN A 288 9.08 -11.81 -17.25
CA ASN A 288 9.19 -13.17 -16.70
C ASN A 288 8.04 -13.54 -15.76
N THR A 289 6.95 -12.76 -15.77
CA THR A 289 5.73 -13.03 -15.01
C THR A 289 4.57 -13.43 -15.93
N PRO A 290 3.61 -14.24 -15.46
CA PRO A 290 2.49 -14.65 -16.27
C PRO A 290 1.68 -13.45 -16.76
N ARG A 291 1.41 -13.40 -18.07
CA ARG A 291 0.59 -12.34 -18.64
C ARG A 291 -0.85 -12.47 -18.13
N ARG A 292 -1.36 -11.39 -17.56
CA ARG A 292 -2.74 -11.30 -17.07
C ARG A 292 -3.74 -11.20 -18.22
N LYS A 293 -4.88 -11.90 -18.11
CA LYS A 293 -6.01 -11.77 -19.05
C LYS A 293 -6.51 -10.31 -19.09
N GLY A 294 -6.78 -9.79 -20.28
CA GLY A 294 -7.26 -8.41 -20.48
C GLY A 294 -6.16 -7.35 -20.41
N LEU A 295 -4.90 -7.72 -20.15
CA LEU A 295 -3.78 -6.77 -20.11
C LEU A 295 -3.41 -6.28 -21.52
N ARG A 296 -3.45 -4.96 -21.72
CA ARG A 296 -3.05 -4.30 -22.97
C ARG A 296 -2.17 -3.09 -22.68
N ARG A 297 -1.23 -2.83 -23.60
CA ARG A 297 -0.46 -1.58 -23.61
C ARG A 297 -1.29 -0.50 -24.29
N LEU A 298 -1.39 0.66 -23.67
CA LEU A 298 -2.04 1.83 -24.25
C LEU A 298 -1.04 2.54 -25.17
N ARG A 299 -1.41 2.72 -26.45
CA ARG A 299 -0.73 3.66 -27.35
C ARG A 299 -1.38 5.03 -27.15
N GLY A 300 -0.61 6.12 -27.33
CA GLY A 300 -1.05 7.48 -27.00
C GLY A 300 -2.50 7.78 -27.43
N GLY A 301 -3.35 8.16 -26.46
CA GLY A 301 -4.76 8.49 -26.67
C GLY A 301 -5.79 7.38 -26.40
N GLN A 302 -5.38 6.13 -26.17
CA GLN A 302 -6.32 5.03 -25.86
C GLN A 302 -6.64 4.95 -24.36
N GLN A 303 -7.92 4.73 -24.02
CA GLN A 303 -8.38 4.46 -22.65
C GLN A 303 -8.82 2.99 -22.48
N ALA A 304 -8.80 2.50 -21.24
CA ALA A 304 -9.30 1.17 -20.90
C ALA A 304 -10.81 1.04 -21.22
N MET A 305 -11.26 -0.13 -21.67
CA MET A 305 -12.71 -0.36 -21.77
C MET A 305 -13.26 -0.64 -20.36
N PRO A 306 -14.23 0.14 -19.86
CA PRO A 306 -14.83 -0.13 -18.55
C PRO A 306 -15.54 -1.49 -18.57
N ALA A 307 -15.60 -2.16 -17.41
CA ALA A 307 -16.46 -3.31 -17.25
C ALA A 307 -17.91 -2.94 -17.63
N VAL A 308 -18.57 -3.80 -18.41
CA VAL A 308 -19.97 -3.61 -18.85
C VAL A 308 -20.84 -3.50 -17.60
N GLY A 309 -21.25 -2.27 -17.24
CA GLY A 309 -22.07 -1.99 -16.06
C GLY A 309 -21.81 -0.65 -15.36
N ASN A 310 -20.71 0.05 -15.65
CA ASN A 310 -20.34 1.31 -14.99
C ASN A 310 -20.53 2.55 -15.88
N ARG A 311 -21.62 2.65 -16.63
CA ARG A 311 -22.04 3.98 -17.16
C ARG A 311 -22.57 4.78 -15.99
N LEU A 312 -21.77 5.71 -15.47
CA LEU A 312 -22.34 6.85 -14.75
C LEU A 312 -23.26 7.58 -15.73
N PRO A 313 -24.51 7.93 -15.35
CA PRO A 313 -25.32 8.81 -16.18
C PRO A 313 -24.56 10.11 -16.39
N ALA A 314 -24.48 10.56 -17.65
CA ALA A 314 -23.93 11.87 -17.97
C ALA A 314 -24.69 12.94 -17.17
N PRO A 315 -24.02 14.01 -16.71
CA PRO A 315 -24.73 15.14 -16.12
C PRO A 315 -25.73 15.66 -17.15
N SER A 316 -27.01 15.56 -16.83
CA SER A 316 -28.07 16.23 -17.57
C SER A 316 -27.84 17.72 -17.42
N HIS A 317 -27.31 18.35 -18.46
CA HIS A 317 -27.47 19.78 -18.65
C HIS A 317 -28.94 20.02 -19.00
N GLY A 318 -29.77 20.19 -17.97
CA GLY A 318 -31.09 20.79 -18.08
C GLY A 318 -30.95 22.29 -17.89
N GLY A 319 -31.48 23.06 -18.85
CA GLY A 319 -31.55 24.52 -18.81
C GLY A 319 -32.61 25.06 -17.86
#